data_AF-A0A967UQK2-F1
#
_entry.id   AF-A0A967UQK2-F1
#
_cell.length_a   1.000
_cell.length_b   1.000
_cell.length_c   1.000
_cell.angle_alpha   90.00
_cell.angle_beta   90.00
_cell.angle_gamma   90.00
#
_symmetry.space_group_name_H-M   'P 1'
#
loop_
_entity.id
_entity.type
_entity.pdbx_description
1 polymer ?
#
loop_
_entity_poly.entity_id
_entity_poly.type
_entity_poly.pdbx_seq_one_letter_code
_entity_poly.pdbx_strand_id
1 'polypeptide(L)'
;LYSVHMFQHLLIAFIVPPMLLLAMPEWLARLLVVDGGAVSRVLRVLTKPLVAGVIFNILQVLTHWGRVVDLSVENGPFHYMIHLGVFFSALLMWFPVLGPLKENQMSEPAKMLYLFLMSIVPTVPAGWLTFAEGVVYKSYDTTDPLWGISPTDDQQAAGAVMKIIGGFYLWVLIAIRFFRYAGKQREADIETRVNRNRLTYEQVTRAFDDAGTAAPEPRPPKPQPS
;
A
#
# COMPACT_ATOMS: atom_id res chain seq x y z
N LEU A 1 -18.41 0.52 23.24
CA LEU A 1 -18.70 0.58 21.79
C LEU A 1 -17.59 -0.14 21.04
N TYR A 2 -17.96 -1.23 20.38
CA TYR A 2 -17.13 -2.03 19.51
C TYR A 2 -16.66 -1.25 18.27
N SER A 3 -17.49 -0.36 17.73
CA SER A 3 -17.11 0.53 16.61
C SER A 3 -15.92 1.45 16.93
N VAL A 4 -15.89 2.04 18.13
CA VAL A 4 -14.76 2.87 18.60
C VAL A 4 -13.49 2.03 18.75
N HIS A 5 -13.63 0.82 19.29
CA HIS A 5 -12.51 -0.11 19.42
C HIS A 5 -11.95 -0.53 18.05
N MET A 6 -12.81 -0.82 17.07
CA MET A 6 -12.39 -1.13 15.70
C MET A 6 -11.73 0.07 15.00
N PHE A 7 -12.21 1.28 15.25
CA PHE A 7 -11.57 2.50 14.77
C PHE A 7 -10.14 2.66 15.33
N GLN A 8 -9.93 2.36 16.61
CA GLN A 8 -8.59 2.33 17.20
C GLN A 8 -7.68 1.31 16.50
N HIS A 9 -8.16 0.08 16.30
CA HIS A 9 -7.42 -0.97 15.57
C HIS A 9 -7.02 -0.52 14.15
N LEU A 10 -7.89 0.22 13.48
CA LEU A 10 -7.60 0.76 12.15
C LEU A 10 -6.48 1.80 12.20
N LEU A 11 -6.53 2.74 13.13
CA LEU A 11 -5.50 3.77 13.27
C LEU A 11 -4.12 3.16 13.54
N ILE A 12 -4.04 2.22 14.48
CA ILE A 12 -2.77 1.56 14.85
C ILE A 12 -2.21 0.64 13.76
N ALA A 13 -3.04 0.20 12.80
CA ALA A 13 -2.61 -0.68 11.72
C ALA A 13 -2.31 0.06 10.41
N PHE A 14 -3.14 1.05 10.04
CA PHE A 14 -3.11 1.65 8.71
C PHE A 14 -2.65 3.10 8.66
N ILE A 15 -2.69 3.84 9.77
CA ILE A 15 -2.32 5.27 9.80
C ILE A 15 -1.01 5.49 10.54
N VAL A 16 -0.91 5.05 11.79
CA VAL A 16 0.26 5.34 12.63
C VAL A 16 1.53 4.65 12.12
N PRO A 17 1.54 3.34 11.78
CA PRO A 17 2.75 2.67 11.30
C PRO A 17 3.37 3.28 10.04
N PRO A 18 2.63 3.57 8.95
CA PRO A 18 3.23 4.17 7.77
C PRO A 18 3.72 5.60 8.03
N MET A 19 3.04 6.38 8.88
CA MET A 19 3.54 7.70 9.28
C MET A 19 4.85 7.61 10.05
N LEU A 20 4.97 6.65 10.97
CA LEU A 20 6.21 6.42 11.72
C LEU A 20 7.36 5.98 10.82
N LEU A 21 7.10 5.09 9.86
CA LEU A 21 8.13 4.65 8.91
C LEU A 21 8.60 5.78 8.00
N LEU A 22 7.69 6.68 7.59
CA LEU A 22 8.04 7.87 6.82
C LEU A 22 8.83 8.91 7.63
N ALA A 23 8.58 8.99 8.94
CA ALA A 23 9.33 9.86 9.84
C ALA A 23 10.66 9.25 10.32
N MET A 24 10.83 7.92 10.18
CA MET A 24 12.01 7.21 10.67
C MET A 24 13.26 7.57 9.84
N PRO A 25 14.34 8.05 10.48
CA PRO A 25 15.56 8.36 9.76
C PRO A 25 16.26 7.09 9.28
N GLU A 26 16.94 7.20 8.14
CA GLU A 26 17.60 6.05 7.49
C GLU A 26 18.63 5.37 8.40
N TRP A 27 19.42 6.14 9.16
CA TRP A 27 20.44 5.60 10.07
C TRP A 27 19.84 4.67 11.14
N LEU A 28 18.65 5.00 11.66
CA LEU A 28 17.98 4.18 12.67
C LEU A 28 17.49 2.87 12.07
N ALA A 29 16.94 2.93 10.85
CA ALA A 29 16.51 1.74 10.15
C ALA A 29 17.68 0.82 9.77
N ARG A 30 18.84 1.39 9.39
CA ARG A 30 20.07 0.63 9.15
C ARG A 30 20.57 -0.04 10.42
N LEU A 31 20.59 0.69 11.54
CA LEU A 31 20.95 0.14 12.85
C LEU A 31 20.04 -1.05 13.24
N LEU A 32 18.74 -0.95 12.97
CA LEU A 32 17.78 -2.00 13.33
C LEU A 32 17.81 -3.22 12.39
N VAL A 33 18.01 -3.03 11.08
CA VAL A 33 17.77 -4.08 10.06
C VAL A 33 19.04 -4.54 9.35
N VAL A 34 20.14 -3.78 9.42
CA VAL A 34 21.38 -4.04 8.68
C VAL A 34 22.54 -4.40 9.60
N ASP A 35 22.70 -3.71 10.74
CA ASP A 35 23.85 -3.94 11.62
C ASP A 35 23.85 -5.36 12.19
N GLY A 36 24.97 -6.08 12.07
CA GLY A 36 25.05 -7.55 12.11
C GLY A 36 24.69 -8.28 13.43
N GLY A 37 24.00 -7.65 14.36
CA GLY A 37 23.50 -8.26 15.59
C GLY A 37 22.38 -9.28 15.37
N ALA A 38 22.07 -10.06 16.41
CA ALA A 38 21.00 -11.07 16.37
C ALA A 38 19.62 -10.46 16.04
N VAL A 39 19.31 -9.28 16.60
CA VAL A 39 18.05 -8.56 16.38
C VAL A 39 17.86 -8.19 14.91
N SER A 40 18.89 -7.66 14.27
CA SER A 40 18.88 -7.29 12.85
C SER A 40 18.68 -8.48 11.93
N ARG A 41 19.29 -9.63 12.24
CA ARG A 41 19.06 -10.87 11.48
C ARG A 41 17.59 -11.28 11.52
N VAL A 42 16.95 -11.18 12.69
CA VAL A 42 15.53 -11.48 12.86
C VAL A 42 14.68 -10.46 12.10
N LEU A 43 14.89 -9.16 12.34
CA LEU A 43 14.13 -8.10 11.69
C LEU A 43 14.24 -8.15 10.16
N ARG A 44 15.42 -8.45 9.61
CA ARG A 44 15.63 -8.62 8.17
C ARG A 44 14.77 -9.74 7.56
N VAL A 45 14.47 -10.79 8.32
CA VAL A 45 13.54 -11.84 7.88
C VAL A 45 12.11 -11.38 8.05
N LEU A 46 11.78 -10.77 9.18
CA LEU A 46 10.42 -10.32 9.50
C LEU A 46 9.93 -9.20 8.59
N THR A 47 10.82 -8.34 8.08
CA THR A 47 10.48 -7.26 7.14
C THR A 47 10.42 -7.72 5.69
N LYS A 48 10.66 -9.00 5.39
CA LYS A 48 10.46 -9.53 4.03
C LYS A 48 8.97 -9.45 3.67
N PRO A 49 8.59 -9.04 2.45
CA PRO A 49 7.19 -8.78 2.09
C PRO A 49 6.25 -9.93 2.45
N LEU A 50 6.58 -11.15 2.04
CA LEU A 50 5.75 -12.32 2.29
C LEU A 50 5.63 -12.63 3.79
N VAL A 51 6.74 -12.61 4.53
CA VAL A 51 6.76 -12.91 5.96
C VAL A 51 5.97 -11.86 6.74
N ALA A 52 6.25 -10.59 6.49
CA ALA A 52 5.55 -9.46 7.09
C ALA A 52 4.03 -9.51 6.82
N GLY A 53 3.66 -9.76 5.56
CA GLY A 53 2.27 -9.83 5.14
C GLY A 53 1.53 -10.99 5.79
N VAL A 54 2.15 -12.17 5.85
CA VAL A 54 1.56 -13.35 6.49
C VAL A 54 1.38 -13.13 7.99
N ILE A 55 2.38 -12.60 8.69
CA ILE A 55 2.29 -12.32 10.13
C ILE A 55 1.14 -11.34 10.42
N PHE A 56 1.07 -10.23 9.67
CA PHE A 56 0.00 -9.25 9.83
C PHE A 56 -1.39 -9.85 9.60
N ASN A 57 -1.55 -10.63 8.53
CA ASN A 57 -2.85 -11.23 8.21
C ASN A 57 -3.28 -12.32 9.20
N ILE A 58 -2.35 -13.17 9.66
CA ILE A 58 -2.64 -14.16 10.71
C ILE A 58 -3.13 -13.43 11.96
N LEU A 59 -2.43 -12.38 12.38
CA LEU A 59 -2.84 -11.63 13.56
C LEU A 59 -4.19 -10.93 13.35
N GLN A 60 -4.45 -10.40 12.16
CA GLN A 60 -5.75 -9.82 11.83
C GLN A 60 -6.89 -10.87 11.93
N VAL A 61 -6.68 -12.10 11.46
CA VAL A 61 -7.67 -13.17 11.62
C VAL A 61 -7.86 -13.53 13.09
N LEU A 62 -6.76 -13.68 13.85
CA LEU A 62 -6.81 -14.04 15.27
C LEU A 62 -7.54 -12.99 16.11
N THR A 63 -7.32 -11.70 15.84
CA THR A 63 -7.98 -10.61 16.57
C THR A 63 -9.49 -10.53 16.36
N HIS A 64 -10.02 -11.19 15.33
CA HIS A 64 -11.46 -11.26 15.05
C HIS A 64 -12.03 -12.64 15.41
N TRP A 65 -11.21 -13.56 15.90
CA TRP A 65 -11.67 -14.86 16.36
C TRP A 65 -12.41 -14.71 17.69
N GLY A 66 -13.66 -15.19 17.78
CA GLY A 66 -14.54 -15.00 18.94
C GLY A 66 -13.87 -15.26 20.29
N ARG A 67 -13.18 -16.41 20.44
CA ARG A 67 -12.48 -16.75 21.69
C ARG A 67 -11.37 -15.76 22.08
N VAL A 68 -10.68 -15.19 21.10
CA VAL A 68 -9.60 -14.22 21.34
C VAL A 68 -10.21 -12.88 21.73
N VAL A 69 -11.31 -12.48 21.08
CA VAL A 69 -12.06 -11.27 21.41
C VAL A 69 -12.60 -11.36 22.84
N ASP A 70 -13.27 -12.46 23.19
CA ASP A 70 -13.85 -12.64 24.53
C ASP A 70 -12.76 -12.60 25.61
N LEU A 71 -11.67 -13.35 25.43
CA LEU A 71 -10.52 -13.32 26.34
C LEU A 71 -9.90 -11.92 26.45
N SER A 72 -9.89 -11.18 25.34
CA SER A 72 -9.36 -9.82 25.30
C SER A 72 -10.23 -8.82 26.04
N VAL A 73 -11.55 -8.99 26.05
CA VAL A 73 -12.44 -8.12 26.82
C VAL A 73 -12.30 -8.40 28.32
N GLU A 74 -12.13 -9.67 28.70
CA GLU A 74 -12.00 -10.09 30.10
C GLU A 74 -10.63 -9.79 30.72
N ASN A 75 -9.58 -9.67 29.90
CA ASN A 75 -8.19 -9.51 30.37
C ASN A 75 -7.51 -8.28 29.74
N GLY A 76 -7.44 -7.18 30.51
CA GLY A 76 -6.84 -5.91 30.08
C GLY A 76 -5.37 -6.02 29.62
N PRO A 77 -4.45 -6.68 30.36
CA PRO A 77 -3.09 -6.92 29.89
C PRO A 77 -3.03 -7.68 28.55
N PHE A 78 -3.86 -8.70 28.37
CA PHE A 78 -3.93 -9.45 27.11
C PHE A 78 -4.46 -8.58 25.96
N HIS A 79 -5.46 -7.73 26.21
CA HIS A 79 -5.94 -6.74 25.26
C HIS A 79 -4.82 -5.81 24.78
N TYR A 80 -4.06 -5.24 25.71
CA TYR A 80 -2.95 -4.35 25.37
C TYR A 80 -1.87 -5.07 24.55
N MET A 81 -1.56 -6.33 24.87
CA MET A 81 -0.61 -7.14 24.11
C MET A 81 -1.10 -7.38 22.67
N ILE A 82 -2.41 -7.59 22.47
CA ILE A 82 -3.00 -7.67 21.13
C ILE A 82 -2.77 -6.36 20.35
N HIS A 83 -3.10 -5.20 20.93
CA HIS A 83 -2.86 -3.90 20.29
C HIS A 83 -1.40 -3.72 19.89
N LEU A 84 -0.49 -4.07 20.79
CA LEU A 84 0.94 -3.96 20.54
C LEU A 84 1.40 -4.91 19.42
N GLY A 85 0.88 -6.14 19.39
CA GLY A 85 1.11 -7.09 18.31
C GLY A 85 0.59 -6.57 16.96
N VAL A 86 -0.60 -5.99 16.93
CA VAL A 86 -1.19 -5.41 15.71
C VAL A 86 -0.31 -4.27 15.21
N PHE A 87 0.10 -3.39 16.10
CA PHE A 87 0.99 -2.27 15.77
C PHE A 87 2.34 -2.74 15.20
N PHE A 88 3.03 -3.67 15.86
CA PHE A 88 4.33 -4.16 15.39
C PHE A 88 4.23 -4.97 14.10
N SER A 89 3.21 -5.82 13.95
CA SER A 89 2.99 -6.55 12.70
C SER A 89 2.64 -5.61 11.55
N ALA A 90 1.93 -4.52 11.81
CA ALA A 90 1.67 -3.47 10.83
C ALA A 90 2.96 -2.74 10.43
N LEU A 91 3.85 -2.39 11.38
CA LEU A 91 5.17 -1.84 11.06
C LEU A 91 5.96 -2.75 10.11
N LEU A 92 5.96 -4.06 10.37
CA LEU A 92 6.60 -5.04 9.49
C LEU A 92 5.97 -5.05 8.11
N MET A 93 4.63 -5.08 8.02
CA MET A 93 3.87 -5.11 6.77
C MET A 93 4.09 -3.86 5.91
N TRP A 94 4.20 -2.69 6.53
CA TRP A 94 4.45 -1.44 5.84
C TRP A 94 5.92 -1.21 5.48
N PHE A 95 6.87 -1.84 6.17
CA PHE A 95 8.30 -1.69 5.93
C PHE A 95 8.73 -1.90 4.47
N PRO A 96 8.35 -2.99 3.76
CA PRO A 96 8.73 -3.19 2.36
C PRO A 96 8.01 -2.25 1.37
N VAL A 97 7.04 -1.45 1.83
CA VAL A 97 6.27 -0.51 1.00
C VAL A 97 6.75 0.94 1.20
N LEU A 98 6.96 1.33 2.45
CA LEU A 98 7.21 2.71 2.91
C LEU A 98 8.44 2.85 3.81
N GLY A 99 9.13 1.76 4.13
CA GLY A 99 10.30 1.79 5.01
C GLY A 99 11.41 2.70 4.47
N PRO A 100 12.20 3.33 5.34
CA PRO A 100 13.18 4.33 4.91
C PRO A 100 14.34 3.76 4.08
N LEU A 101 14.58 2.45 4.14
CA LEU A 101 15.59 1.75 3.33
C LEU A 101 15.04 1.44 1.93
N LYS A 102 15.33 2.31 0.96
CA LYS A 102 14.82 2.18 -0.42
C LYS A 102 15.24 0.88 -1.09
N GLU A 103 16.41 0.35 -0.77
CA GLU A 103 16.93 -0.93 -1.30
C GLU A 103 16.12 -2.15 -0.84
N ASN A 104 15.41 -2.05 0.29
CA ASN A 104 14.56 -3.11 0.81
C ASN A 104 13.09 -2.94 0.39
N GLN A 105 12.76 -1.85 -0.32
CA GLN A 105 11.42 -1.64 -0.83
C GLN A 105 11.17 -2.47 -2.09
N MET A 106 9.94 -2.93 -2.26
CA MET A 106 9.50 -3.60 -3.48
C MET A 106 9.48 -2.62 -4.67
N SER A 107 9.45 -3.14 -5.90
CA SER A 107 9.14 -2.32 -7.07
C SER A 107 7.74 -1.73 -6.97
N GLU A 108 7.47 -0.58 -7.62
CA GLU A 108 6.15 0.07 -7.55
C GLU A 108 4.99 -0.87 -7.95
N PRO A 109 5.09 -1.69 -9.03
CA PRO A 109 4.06 -2.69 -9.33
C PRO A 109 3.88 -3.74 -8.23
N ALA A 110 4.97 -4.23 -7.65
CA ALA A 110 4.91 -5.20 -6.56
C ALA A 110 4.31 -4.62 -5.28
N LYS A 111 4.58 -3.34 -4.96
CA LYS A 111 3.90 -2.62 -3.86
C LYS A 111 2.39 -2.57 -4.08
N MET A 112 1.94 -2.25 -5.29
CA MET A 112 0.51 -2.19 -5.61
C MET A 112 -0.16 -3.56 -5.46
N LEU A 113 0.45 -4.61 -6.01
CA LEU A 113 -0.05 -5.98 -5.85
C LEU A 113 -0.07 -6.41 -4.38
N TYR A 114 0.99 -6.10 -3.64
CA TYR A 114 1.08 -6.42 -2.22
C TYR A 114 -0.03 -5.75 -1.40
N LEU A 115 -0.23 -4.43 -1.57
CA LEU A 115 -1.29 -3.69 -0.88
C LEU A 115 -2.69 -4.18 -1.29
N PHE A 116 -2.87 -4.57 -2.56
CA PHE A 116 -4.10 -5.19 -3.02
C PHE A 116 -4.37 -6.51 -2.27
N LEU A 117 -3.37 -7.38 -2.15
CA LEU A 117 -3.50 -8.63 -1.38
C LEU A 117 -3.77 -8.36 0.11
N MET A 118 -3.12 -7.36 0.70
CA MET A 118 -3.39 -6.91 2.08
C MET A 118 -4.80 -6.35 2.25
N SER A 119 -5.46 -5.90 1.18
CA SER A 119 -6.86 -5.46 1.25
C SER A 119 -7.86 -6.62 1.29
N ILE A 120 -7.50 -7.82 0.78
CA ILE A 120 -8.44 -8.93 0.64
C ILE A 120 -8.70 -9.60 1.98
N VAL A 121 -7.67 -10.04 2.69
CA VAL A 121 -7.85 -10.87 3.89
C VAL A 121 -8.66 -10.15 5.01
N PRO A 122 -8.43 -8.86 5.31
CA PRO A 122 -9.25 -8.14 6.29
C PRO A 122 -10.71 -7.94 5.87
N THR A 123 -11.05 -8.08 4.57
CA THR A 123 -12.45 -7.94 4.12
C THR A 123 -13.33 -9.11 4.54
N VAL A 124 -12.75 -10.28 4.82
CA VAL A 124 -13.51 -11.46 5.23
C VAL A 124 -14.13 -11.25 6.63
N PRO A 125 -13.38 -10.90 7.69
CA PRO A 125 -13.98 -10.52 8.97
C PRO A 125 -14.93 -9.32 8.86
N ALA A 126 -14.54 -8.28 8.12
CA ALA A 126 -15.37 -7.08 7.99
C ALA A 126 -16.73 -7.38 7.34
N GLY A 127 -16.75 -8.22 6.29
CA GLY A 127 -17.96 -8.69 5.65
C GLY A 127 -18.82 -9.52 6.59
N TRP A 128 -18.22 -10.45 7.32
CA TRP A 128 -18.91 -11.28 8.30
C TRP A 128 -19.64 -10.44 9.35
N LEU A 129 -18.96 -9.43 9.92
CA LEU A 129 -19.56 -8.53 10.91
C LEU A 129 -20.65 -7.63 10.34
N THR A 130 -20.45 -7.13 9.12
CA THR A 130 -21.40 -6.21 8.46
C THR A 130 -22.74 -6.89 8.17
N PHE A 131 -22.72 -8.19 7.84
CA PHE A 131 -23.91 -8.94 7.43
C PHE A 131 -24.45 -9.89 8.50
N ALA A 132 -23.88 -9.90 9.70
CA ALA A 132 -24.39 -10.73 10.78
C ALA A 132 -25.73 -10.18 11.32
N GLU A 133 -26.75 -11.04 11.35
CA GLU A 133 -28.10 -10.73 11.85
C GLU A 133 -28.22 -10.83 13.39
N GLY A 134 -27.14 -11.26 14.07
CA GLY A 134 -27.05 -11.35 15.54
C GLY A 134 -25.70 -10.91 16.09
N VAL A 135 -25.60 -10.77 17.41
CA VAL A 135 -24.35 -10.39 18.09
C VAL A 135 -23.33 -11.53 17.93
N VAL A 136 -22.24 -11.26 17.23
CA VAL A 136 -21.17 -12.22 16.92
C VAL A 136 -20.28 -12.45 18.14
N TYR A 137 -20.14 -11.44 19.00
CA TYR A 137 -19.30 -11.49 20.20
C TYR A 137 -20.13 -11.33 21.46
N LYS A 138 -20.28 -12.42 22.23
CA LYS A 138 -21.10 -12.46 23.46
C LYS A 138 -20.66 -11.43 24.50
N SER A 139 -19.37 -11.08 24.52
CA SER A 139 -18.82 -10.06 25.42
C SER A 139 -19.36 -8.65 25.19
N TYR A 140 -19.95 -8.38 24.01
CA TYR A 140 -20.58 -7.10 23.68
C TYR A 140 -22.11 -7.15 23.79
N ASP A 141 -22.67 -8.31 24.09
CA ASP A 141 -24.10 -8.51 24.36
C ASP A 141 -24.43 -7.95 25.75
N THR A 142 -24.64 -6.64 25.81
CA THR A 142 -24.92 -5.90 27.05
C THR A 142 -26.40 -5.55 27.10
N THR A 143 -27.04 -5.85 28.23
CA THR A 143 -28.49 -5.60 28.45
C THR A 143 -28.84 -4.12 28.61
N ASP A 144 -27.85 -3.26 28.83
CA ASP A 144 -28.00 -1.80 28.91
C ASP A 144 -27.27 -1.12 27.74
N PRO A 145 -27.98 -0.74 26.67
CA PRO A 145 -27.40 -0.08 25.51
C PRO A 145 -26.75 1.25 25.88
N LEU A 146 -25.42 1.34 25.75
CA LEU A 146 -24.71 2.61 25.82
C LEU A 146 -25.21 3.51 24.68
N TRP A 147 -25.82 4.66 25.04
CA TRP A 147 -26.36 5.68 24.12
C TRP A 147 -27.57 5.21 23.28
N GLY A 148 -28.26 4.16 23.70
CA GLY A 148 -29.43 3.63 22.98
C GLY A 148 -29.10 2.86 21.69
N ILE A 149 -27.81 2.59 21.43
CA ILE A 149 -27.35 1.82 20.27
C ILE A 149 -27.38 0.33 20.62
N SER A 150 -28.11 -0.47 19.85
CA SER A 150 -28.13 -1.91 20.08
C SER A 150 -26.75 -2.53 19.81
N PRO A 151 -26.36 -3.59 20.53
CA PRO A 151 -25.09 -4.29 20.29
C PRO A 151 -24.93 -4.78 18.84
N THR A 152 -26.03 -5.15 18.18
CA THR A 152 -26.07 -5.52 16.76
C THR A 152 -25.78 -4.35 15.84
N ASP A 153 -26.35 -3.17 16.11
CA ASP A 153 -26.12 -1.97 15.29
C ASP A 153 -24.67 -1.47 15.44
N ASP A 154 -24.11 -1.49 16.65
CA ASP A 154 -22.71 -1.10 16.91
C ASP A 154 -21.72 -2.04 16.21
N GLN A 155 -22.03 -3.35 16.15
CA GLN A 155 -21.22 -4.33 15.42
C GLN A 155 -21.28 -4.14 13.90
N GLN A 156 -22.47 -3.95 13.33
CA GLN A 156 -22.61 -3.71 11.89
C GLN A 156 -21.94 -2.40 11.48
N ALA A 157 -22.07 -1.35 12.31
CA ALA A 157 -21.35 -0.09 12.13
C ALA A 157 -19.82 -0.31 12.17
N ALA A 158 -19.31 -1.12 13.10
CA ALA A 158 -17.89 -1.45 13.16
C ALA A 158 -17.40 -2.18 11.89
N GLY A 159 -18.15 -3.16 11.40
CA GLY A 159 -17.87 -3.85 10.14
C GLY A 159 -17.84 -2.89 8.94
N ALA A 160 -18.82 -1.99 8.87
CA ALA A 160 -18.88 -0.95 7.86
C ALA A 160 -17.69 0.02 7.94
N VAL A 161 -17.33 0.50 9.13
CA VAL A 161 -16.17 1.36 9.37
C VAL A 161 -14.87 0.69 8.92
N MET A 162 -14.67 -0.57 9.30
CA MET A 162 -13.49 -1.33 8.89
C MET A 162 -13.40 -1.49 7.37
N LYS A 163 -14.52 -1.84 6.73
CA LYS A 163 -14.59 -2.07 5.28
C LYS A 163 -14.38 -0.78 4.50
N ILE A 164 -15.05 0.28 4.89
CA ILE A 164 -14.99 1.58 4.21
C ILE A 164 -13.63 2.21 4.46
N ILE A 165 -13.24 2.46 5.71
CA ILE A 165 -12.03 3.24 5.96
C ILE A 165 -10.77 2.44 5.59
N GLY A 166 -10.67 1.17 5.99
CA GLY A 166 -9.47 0.36 5.77
C GLY A 166 -9.28 0.00 4.30
N GLY A 167 -10.36 -0.48 3.66
CA GLY A 167 -10.36 -0.82 2.24
C GLY A 167 -10.12 0.42 1.37
N PHE A 168 -10.94 1.46 1.54
CA PHE A 168 -10.83 2.68 0.73
C PHE A 168 -9.45 3.33 0.84
N TYR A 169 -8.86 3.37 2.05
CA TYR A 169 -7.52 3.91 2.26
C TYR A 169 -6.46 3.19 1.40
N LEU A 170 -6.44 1.85 1.43
CA LEU A 170 -5.48 1.08 0.63
C LEU A 170 -5.72 1.28 -0.88
N TRP A 171 -6.98 1.27 -1.32
CA TRP A 171 -7.33 1.47 -2.73
C TRP A 171 -6.94 2.86 -3.23
N VAL A 172 -7.12 3.91 -2.43
CA VAL A 172 -6.65 5.27 -2.75
C VAL A 172 -5.12 5.31 -2.87
N LEU A 173 -4.40 4.68 -1.94
CA LEU A 173 -2.94 4.59 -2.01
C LEU A 173 -2.45 3.85 -3.27
N ILE A 174 -3.13 2.77 -3.65
CA ILE A 174 -2.85 2.01 -4.88
C ILE A 174 -3.12 2.90 -6.09
N ALA A 175 -4.26 3.59 -6.15
CA ALA A 175 -4.61 4.47 -7.26
C ALA A 175 -3.58 5.59 -7.44
N ILE A 176 -3.20 6.28 -6.36
CA ILE A 176 -2.17 7.33 -6.40
C ILE A 176 -0.84 6.77 -6.93
N ARG A 177 -0.42 5.60 -6.44
CA ARG A 177 0.81 4.94 -6.91
C ARG A 177 0.73 4.55 -8.37
N PHE A 178 -0.41 4.02 -8.80
CA PHE A 178 -0.65 3.61 -10.19
C PHE A 178 -0.52 4.80 -11.13
N PHE A 179 -1.22 5.92 -10.87
CA PHE A 179 -1.14 7.10 -11.73
C PHE A 179 0.28 7.69 -11.77
N ARG A 180 0.99 7.72 -10.62
CA ARG A 180 2.39 8.16 -10.57
C ARG A 180 3.32 7.23 -11.35
N TYR A 181 3.11 5.93 -11.26
CA TYR A 181 3.91 4.94 -11.98
C TYR A 181 3.65 4.99 -13.49
N ALA A 182 2.38 5.03 -13.90
CA ALA A 182 1.98 5.13 -15.30
C ALA A 182 2.49 6.42 -15.96
N GLY A 183 2.45 7.55 -15.24
CA GLY A 183 3.03 8.82 -15.72
C GLY A 183 4.52 8.71 -16.00
N LYS A 184 5.31 8.17 -15.05
CA LYS A 184 6.75 7.96 -15.21
C LYS A 184 7.09 7.01 -16.35
N GLN A 185 6.31 5.93 -16.50
CA GLN A 185 6.54 4.96 -17.58
C GLN A 185 6.29 5.60 -18.94
N ARG A 186 5.24 6.42 -19.08
CA ARG A 186 4.95 7.16 -20.31
C ARG A 186 6.08 8.12 -20.69
N GLU A 187 6.64 8.85 -19.72
CA GLU A 187 7.79 9.74 -19.97
C GLU A 187 9.02 8.97 -20.44
N ALA A 188 9.37 7.87 -19.75
CA ALA A 188 10.49 7.02 -20.14
C ALA A 188 10.33 6.41 -21.54
N ASP A 189 9.10 5.98 -21.87
CA ASP A 189 8.78 5.45 -23.20
C ASP A 189 8.92 6.53 -24.30
N ILE A 190 8.52 7.77 -24.01
CA ILE A 190 8.69 8.92 -24.92
C ILE A 190 10.17 9.21 -25.13
N GLU A 191 10.95 9.33 -24.05
CA GLU A 191 12.40 9.59 -24.14
C GLU A 191 13.10 8.50 -24.94
N THR A 192 12.74 7.23 -24.73
CA THR A 192 13.29 6.09 -25.48
C THR A 192 12.94 6.19 -26.96
N ARG A 193 11.71 6.56 -27.32
CA ARG A 193 11.29 6.78 -28.72
C ARG A 193 12.01 7.96 -29.36
N VAL A 194 12.18 9.07 -28.64
CA VAL A 194 12.93 10.24 -29.11
C VAL A 194 14.39 9.88 -29.34
N ASN A 195 15.04 9.20 -28.40
CA ASN A 195 16.44 8.79 -28.54
C ASN A 195 16.63 7.75 -29.66
N ARG A 196 15.69 6.81 -29.83
CA ARG A 196 15.73 5.87 -30.95
C ARG A 196 15.60 6.55 -32.32
N ASN A 197 14.81 7.61 -32.39
CA ASN A 197 14.58 8.36 -33.63
C ASN A 197 15.58 9.52 -33.82
N ARG A 198 16.49 9.75 -32.87
CA ARG A 198 17.60 10.70 -33.04
C ARG A 198 18.62 10.06 -33.96
N LEU A 199 18.65 10.53 -35.21
CA LEU A 199 19.68 10.17 -36.17
C LEU A 199 21.03 10.69 -35.68
N THR A 200 22.06 9.85 -35.76
CA THR A 200 23.43 10.28 -35.49
C THR A 200 23.95 11.13 -36.66
N TYR A 201 24.96 11.97 -36.42
CA TYR A 201 25.58 12.78 -37.47
C TYR A 201 26.03 11.93 -38.66
N GLU A 202 26.60 10.76 -38.41
CA GLU A 202 27.01 9.82 -39.46
C GLU A 202 25.84 9.26 -40.26
N GLN A 203 24.72 8.93 -39.62
CA GLN A 203 23.51 8.46 -40.29
C GLN A 203 22.87 9.56 -41.16
N VAL A 204 22.86 10.80 -40.66
CA VAL A 204 22.39 11.96 -41.40
C VAL A 204 23.28 12.21 -42.61
N THR A 205 24.61 12.23 -42.41
CA THR A 205 25.59 12.46 -43.48
C THR A 205 25.48 11.39 -44.56
N ARG A 206 25.44 10.11 -44.18
CA ARG A 206 25.25 9.00 -45.12
C ARG A 206 23.94 9.12 -45.90
N ALA A 207 22.84 9.51 -45.25
CA ALA A 207 21.56 9.70 -45.94
C ALA A 207 21.61 10.87 -46.95
N PHE A 208 22.34 11.94 -46.66
CA PHE A 208 22.58 13.03 -47.62
C PHE A 208 23.47 12.59 -48.78
N ASP A 209 24.52 11.81 -48.50
CA ASP A 209 25.39 11.26 -49.53
C ASP A 209 24.63 10.30 -50.47
N ASP A 210 23.76 9.45 -49.91
CA ASP A 210 22.92 8.50 -50.66
C ASP A 210 21.81 9.20 -51.47
N ALA A 211 21.28 10.33 -50.97
CA ALA A 211 20.24 11.11 -51.65
C ALA A 211 20.75 11.88 -52.88
N GLY A 212 22.07 12.05 -53.01
CA GLY A 212 22.69 12.77 -54.11
C GLY A 212 22.44 14.28 -54.08
N THR A 213 22.79 14.98 -55.16
CA THR A 213 22.61 16.44 -55.27
C THR A 213 21.12 16.79 -55.40
N ALA A 214 20.65 17.75 -54.59
CA ALA A 214 19.27 18.22 -54.62
C ALA A 214 18.86 18.65 -56.03
N ALA A 215 17.62 18.34 -56.41
CA ALA A 215 17.07 18.72 -57.71
C ALA A 215 17.19 20.25 -57.92
N PRO A 216 17.58 20.72 -59.12
CA PRO A 216 17.71 22.14 -59.38
C PRO A 216 16.42 22.89 -59.06
N GLU A 217 16.54 24.00 -58.35
CA GLU A 217 15.39 24.83 -57.96
C GLU A 217 14.58 25.22 -59.22
N PRO A 218 13.24 25.07 -59.21
CA PRO A 218 12.44 25.35 -60.38
C PRO A 218 12.64 26.80 -60.81
N ARG A 219 13.06 26.98 -62.07
CA ARG A 219 13.33 28.31 -62.63
C ARG A 219 12.09 29.19 -62.46
N PRO A 220 12.22 30.43 -61.95
CA PRO A 220 11.09 31.34 -61.83
C PRO A 220 10.44 31.53 -63.21
N PRO A 221 9.10 31.66 -63.27
CA PRO A 221 8.38 31.78 -64.53
C PRO A 221 8.92 32.98 -65.31
N LYS A 222 9.22 32.77 -66.60
CA LYS A 222 9.71 33.84 -67.48
C LYS A 222 8.66 34.95 -67.55
N PRO A 223 9.05 36.24 -67.48
CA PRO A 223 8.11 37.33 -67.66
C PRO A 223 7.45 37.23 -69.03
N GLN A 224 6.12 37.34 -69.06
CA GLN A 224 5.36 37.37 -70.31
C GLN A 224 5.70 38.66 -71.07
N PRO A 225 6.02 38.59 -72.38
CA PRO A 225 6.22 39.79 -73.18
C PRO A 225 4.89 40.52 -73.37
N SER A 226 4.93 41.85 -73.17
CA SER A 226 3.84 42.82 -73.32
C SER A 226 3.34 42.95 -74.75
#